data_AF-A0A1M3GUV9-F1
#
_entry.id   AF-A0A1M3GUV9-F1
#
_cell.length_a   1.000
_cell.length_b   1.000
_cell.length_c   1.000
_cell.angle_alpha   90.00
_cell.angle_beta   90.00
_cell.angle_gamma   90.00
#
_symmetry.space_group_name_H-M   'P 1'
#
loop_
_entity.id
_entity.type
_entity.pdbx_description
1 polymer ?
#
loop_
_entity_poly.entity_id
_entity_poly.type
_entity_poly.pdbx_seq_one_letter_code
_entity_poly.pdbx_strand_id
1 'polypeptide(L)'
;MRTLIFLISFMSMQAFALAPECPIYANKYDCIRSVDYNFEQLLDLIKEQYEKENQVKKNEMIEAAKDIKHYEKLACLKTCLN
;
A
#
# COMPACT_ATOMS: atom_id res chain seq x y z
N MET A 1 -13.18 15.28 -43.33
CA MET A 1 -13.62 14.55 -42.13
C MET A 1 -12.39 13.99 -41.42
N ARG A 2 -11.94 14.62 -40.34
CA ARG A 2 -10.92 14.09 -39.43
C ARG A 2 -11.38 14.41 -38.02
N THR A 3 -12.41 13.68 -37.63
CA THR A 3 -12.96 13.67 -36.28
C THR A 3 -12.05 12.84 -35.38
N LEU A 4 -12.09 13.20 -34.08
CA LEU A 4 -11.73 12.40 -32.91
C LEU A 4 -10.26 12.37 -32.49
N ILE A 5 -9.85 13.41 -31.75
CA ILE A 5 -9.11 13.21 -30.49
C ILE A 5 -9.73 14.13 -29.43
N PHE A 6 -10.91 13.74 -28.94
CA PHE A 6 -11.48 14.21 -27.68
C PHE A 6 -11.48 12.97 -26.78
N LEU A 7 -10.53 12.84 -25.85
CA LEU A 7 -10.59 11.85 -24.75
C LEU A 7 -9.43 12.01 -23.74
N ILE A 8 -8.97 13.25 -23.47
CA ILE A 8 -7.94 13.51 -22.44
C ILE A 8 -8.59 13.94 -21.09
N SER A 9 -9.92 14.00 -21.00
CA SER A 9 -10.59 14.72 -19.91
C SER A 9 -11.17 13.88 -18.77
N PHE A 10 -10.92 12.57 -18.66
CA PHE A 10 -11.68 11.72 -17.71
C PHE A 10 -10.87 10.81 -16.76
N MET A 11 -9.55 10.94 -16.66
CA MET A 11 -8.74 10.06 -15.79
C MET A 11 -8.05 10.80 -14.63
N SER A 12 -8.72 11.77 -14.00
CA SER A 12 -8.10 12.55 -12.91
C SER A 12 -8.56 12.22 -11.48
N MET A 13 -9.48 11.27 -11.23
CA MET A 13 -10.03 11.10 -9.86
C MET A 13 -10.34 9.67 -9.40
N GLN A 14 -9.48 8.68 -9.68
CA GLN A 14 -9.59 7.38 -9.01
C GLN A 14 -8.24 6.77 -8.59
N ALA A 15 -7.19 7.58 -8.46
CA ALA A 15 -5.97 7.15 -7.77
C ALA A 15 -6.12 7.30 -6.24
N PHE A 16 -7.28 6.93 -5.69
CA PHE A 16 -7.30 6.47 -4.32
C PHE A 16 -6.70 5.08 -4.40
N ALA A 17 -5.44 4.95 -4.00
CA ALA A 17 -4.87 3.66 -3.66
C ALA A 17 -5.94 2.94 -2.83
N LEU A 18 -6.57 1.90 -3.40
CA LEU A 18 -7.49 1.06 -2.64
C LEU A 18 -6.70 0.67 -1.40
N ALA A 19 -7.14 1.09 -0.23
CA ALA A 19 -6.51 0.65 1.00
C ALA A 19 -6.48 -0.88 0.94
N PRO A 20 -5.31 -1.52 1.11
CA PRO A 20 -5.22 -2.96 0.96
C PRO A 20 -6.28 -3.64 1.82
N GLU A 21 -7.04 -4.54 1.22
CA GLU A 21 -8.07 -5.29 1.93
C GLU A 21 -7.38 -6.16 2.99
N CYS A 22 -7.69 -5.99 4.29
CA CYS A 22 -7.20 -6.94 5.32
C CYS A 22 -7.78 -8.32 4.98
N PRO A 23 -6.93 -9.34 4.80
CA PRO A 23 -7.40 -10.71 4.65
C PRO A 23 -8.32 -11.07 5.82
N ILE A 24 -9.30 -11.95 5.60
CA ILE A 24 -10.21 -12.36 6.68
C ILE A 24 -9.44 -13.29 7.62
N TYR A 25 -9.07 -12.79 8.80
CA TYR A 25 -8.45 -13.58 9.86
C TYR A 25 -9.48 -13.97 10.93
N ALA A 26 -9.23 -15.09 11.61
CA ALA A 26 -10.12 -15.66 12.62
C ALA A 26 -10.27 -14.76 13.86
N ASN A 27 -9.29 -13.91 14.15
CA ASN A 27 -9.34 -12.95 15.24
C ASN A 27 -8.50 -11.71 14.91
N LYS A 28 -8.76 -10.64 15.67
CA LYS A 28 -8.07 -9.35 15.54
C LYS A 28 -6.55 -9.43 15.75
N TYR A 29 -6.09 -10.29 16.66
CA TYR A 29 -4.66 -10.40 16.96
C TYR A 29 -3.86 -10.93 15.76
N ASP A 30 -4.41 -11.92 15.07
CA ASP A 30 -3.77 -12.51 13.89
C ASP A 30 -3.74 -11.55 12.69
N CYS A 31 -4.79 -10.74 12.43
CA CYS A 31 -4.68 -9.73 11.35
C CYS A 31 -3.66 -8.65 11.70
N ILE A 32 -3.62 -8.14 12.93
CA ILE A 32 -2.64 -7.10 13.29
C ILE A 32 -1.21 -7.65 13.15
N ARG A 33 -0.99 -8.90 13.58
CA ARG A 33 0.29 -9.59 13.41
C ARG A 33 0.65 -9.75 11.93
N SER A 34 -0.30 -10.08 11.06
CA SER A 34 -0.01 -10.21 9.63
C SER A 34 0.38 -8.90 8.97
N VAL A 35 -0.23 -7.77 9.39
CA VAL A 35 0.15 -6.44 8.90
C VAL A 35 1.60 -6.15 9.26
N ASP A 36 2.00 -6.42 10.51
CA ASP A 36 3.37 -6.23 10.95
C ASP A 36 4.34 -7.13 10.17
N TYR A 37 3.99 -8.39 9.96
CA TYR A 37 4.81 -9.33 9.19
C TYR A 37 4.98 -8.91 7.72
N ASN A 38 3.88 -8.55 7.05
CA ASN A 38 3.90 -8.12 5.65
C ASN A 38 4.69 -6.83 5.47
N PHE A 39 4.60 -5.92 6.45
CA PHE A 39 5.38 -4.69 6.44
C PHE A 39 6.89 -4.95 6.52
N GLU A 40 7.34 -5.88 7.37
CA GLU A 40 8.76 -6.24 7.43
C GLU A 40 9.24 -6.85 6.10
N GLN A 41 8.44 -7.73 5.48
CA GLN A 41 8.77 -8.26 4.15
C GLN A 41 8.88 -7.16 3.10
N LEU A 42 7.96 -6.19 3.11
CA LEU A 42 7.99 -5.05 2.21
C LEU A 42 9.24 -4.19 2.44
N LEU A 43 9.64 -3.96 3.70
CA LEU A 43 10.86 -3.23 4.02
C LEU A 43 12.11 -3.95 3.51
N ASP A 44 12.18 -5.27 3.63
CA ASP A 44 13.32 -6.04 3.14
C ASP A 44 13.41 -6.02 1.61
N LEU A 45 12.27 -6.10 0.90
CA LEU A 45 12.23 -5.91 -0.56
C LEU A 45 12.71 -4.51 -0.98
N ILE A 46 12.27 -3.46 -0.26
CA ILE A 46 12.73 -2.09 -0.54
C ILE A 46 14.23 -1.98 -0.27
N LYS A 47 14.74 -2.55 0.82
CA LYS A 47 16.17 -2.53 1.12
C LYS A 47 16.96 -3.22 0.01
N GLU A 48 16.56 -4.42 -0.41
CA GLU A 48 17.24 -5.19 -1.45
C GLU A 48 17.22 -4.45 -2.80
N GLN A 49 16.06 -3.95 -3.20
CA GLN A 49 15.89 -3.29 -4.50
C GLN A 49 16.66 -1.97 -4.59
N TYR A 50 16.76 -1.24 -3.48
CA TYR A 50 17.43 0.06 -3.42
C TYR A 50 18.79 0.02 -2.73
N GLU A 51 19.34 -1.15 -2.43
CA GLU A 51 20.61 -1.31 -1.71
C GLU A 51 21.77 -0.64 -2.46
N LYS A 52 21.72 -0.72 -3.80
CA LYS A 52 22.70 -0.16 -4.73
C LYS A 52 22.25 1.17 -5.36
N GLU A 53 21.02 1.61 -5.10
CA GLU A 53 20.44 2.85 -5.66
C GLU A 53 20.52 4.03 -4.66
N ASN A 54 20.02 5.19 -5.11
CA ASN A 54 19.98 6.45 -4.35
C ASN A 54 19.23 6.29 -3.01
N GLN A 55 19.95 6.52 -1.90
CA GLN A 55 19.42 6.46 -0.53
C GLN A 55 18.19 7.34 -0.30
N VAL A 56 18.07 8.47 -1.02
CA VAL A 56 16.90 9.37 -0.93
C VAL A 56 15.63 8.62 -1.37
N LYS A 57 15.68 7.94 -2.52
CA LYS A 57 14.55 7.19 -3.06
C LYS A 57 14.18 6.00 -2.17
N LYS A 58 15.18 5.33 -1.57
CA LYS A 58 14.93 4.29 -0.56
C LYS A 58 14.11 4.82 0.62
N ASN A 59 14.50 5.98 1.16
CA ASN A 59 13.79 6.59 2.29
C ASN A 59 12.37 7.01 1.92
N GLU A 60 12.15 7.57 0.73
CA GLU A 60 10.81 7.90 0.24
C GLU A 60 9.91 6.66 0.16
N MET A 61 10.43 5.54 -0.34
CA MET A 61 9.68 4.27 -0.41
C MET A 61 9.36 3.71 0.98
N ILE A 62 10.29 3.83 1.94
CA ILE A 62 10.08 3.41 3.33
C ILE A 62 8.97 4.26 3.99
N GLU A 63 8.96 5.57 3.77
CA GLU A 63 7.88 6.43 4.29
C GLU A 63 6.53 6.07 3.68
N ALA A 64 6.47 5.86 2.36
CA ALA A 64 5.24 5.37 1.71
C ALA A 64 4.77 4.02 2.27
N ALA A 65 5.69 3.09 2.56
CA ALA A 65 5.36 1.81 3.17
C ALA A 65 4.78 1.95 4.58
N LYS A 66 5.23 2.93 5.37
CA LYS A 66 4.67 3.20 6.71
C LYS A 66 3.23 3.69 6.63
N ASP A 67 2.92 4.53 5.64
CA ASP A 67 1.56 4.98 5.40
C ASP A 67 0.65 3.81 5.04
N ILE A 68 1.11 2.92 4.14
CA ILE A 68 0.39 1.71 3.77
C ILE A 68 0.11 0.85 5.02
N LYS A 69 1.13 0.59 5.84
CA LYS A 69 0.98 -0.14 7.11
C LYS A 69 -0.08 0.48 8.01
N HIS A 70 -0.09 1.81 8.13
CA HIS A 70 -1.06 2.52 8.95
C HIS A 70 -2.50 2.30 8.46
N TYR A 71 -2.75 2.48 7.16
CA TYR A 71 -4.09 2.31 6.58
C TYR A 71 -4.54 0.85 6.58
N GLU A 72 -3.65 -0.10 6.33
CA GLU A 72 -3.94 -1.52 6.44
C GLU A 72 -4.35 -1.84 7.88
N LYS A 73 -3.57 -1.42 8.87
CA LYS A 73 -3.90 -1.61 10.29
C LYS A 73 -5.26 -1.04 10.66
N LEU A 74 -5.61 0.17 10.19
CA LEU A 74 -6.93 0.76 10.41
C LEU A 74 -8.05 -0.07 9.76
N ALA A 75 -7.83 -0.55 8.54
CA ALA A 75 -8.77 -1.44 7.86
C ALA A 75 -8.96 -2.74 8.67
N CYS A 76 -7.88 -3.39 9.09
CA CYS A 76 -7.90 -4.61 9.90
C CYS A 76 -8.70 -4.44 11.20
N LEU A 77 -8.48 -3.32 11.91
CA LEU A 77 -9.19 -3.01 13.15
C LEU A 77 -10.70 -2.88 12.95
N LYS A 78 -11.14 -2.51 11.74
CA LYS A 78 -12.56 -2.35 11.38
C LYS A 78 -13.19 -3.65 10.89
N THR A 79 -12.46 -4.47 10.13
CA THR A 79 -13.02 -5.67 9.49
C THR A 79 -12.84 -6.95 10.29
N CYS A 80 -11.83 -7.07 11.15
CA CYS A 80 -11.61 -8.30 11.91
C CYS A 80 -12.62 -8.46 13.04
N LEU A 81 -13.23 -9.64 13.10
CA LEU A 81 -14.08 -10.04 14.22
C LEU A 81 -13.24 -10.14 15.50
N ASN A 82 -13.79 -9.65 16.61
CA ASN A 82 -13.18 -9.75 17.95
C ASN A 82 -13.02 -11.21 18.37
#